data_AF-A0AB38PIL9-F1
#
_entry.id   AF-A0AB38PIL9-F1
#
_cell.length_a   1.000
_cell.length_b   1.000
_cell.length_c   1.000
_cell.angle_alpha   90.00
_cell.angle_beta   90.00
_cell.angle_gamma   90.00
#
_symmetry.space_group_name_H-M   'P 1'
#
loop_
_entity.id
_entity.type
_entity.pdbx_description
1 polymer ?
#
loop_
_entity_poly.entity_id
_entity_poly.type
_entity_poly.pdbx_seq_one_letter_code
_entity_poly.pdbx_strand_id
1 'polypeptide(L)'
;MKSLKQYTIIPIEACEQFKLKDLYLLAGLYINAPYKIGAEYMITDTTFRQLSDTTGVSIDYIKDSFIPKLKEKGYRVDTIQESYKIKRNRYYLPNPSENYRVIWTELFSDNSLSPEEKGFMIGLYCICVNNTFRLNLPDKTIYETLGMVKNTYTKYKNSLISKGILKTLGESYIALINFNFFHGTILMYPHLGYVTYLDILENNVPEEEDRLLFFEMYRSA
;
A
#
# COMPACT_ATOMS: atom_id res chain seq x y z
N MET A 1 -1.92 22.98 13.03
CA MET A 1 -1.89 21.98 11.94
C MET A 1 -1.96 20.62 12.61
N LYS A 2 -2.94 19.76 12.27
CA LYS A 2 -3.01 18.42 12.87
C LYS A 2 -1.85 17.61 12.28
N SER A 3 -0.93 17.11 13.10
CA SER A 3 0.15 16.26 12.60
C SER A 3 -0.45 14.95 12.10
N LEU A 4 0.10 14.43 11.00
CA LEU A 4 -0.22 13.08 10.55
C LEU A 4 0.15 12.06 11.65
N LYS A 5 -0.52 10.90 11.63
CA LYS A 5 -0.04 9.75 12.39
C LYS A 5 1.33 9.32 11.88
N GLN A 6 2.10 8.63 12.71
CA GLN A 6 3.38 8.03 12.29
C GLN A 6 3.19 6.89 11.29
N TYR A 7 2.11 6.13 11.45
CA TYR A 7 1.71 5.09 10.51
C TYR A 7 0.20 5.00 10.43
N THR A 8 -0.28 4.27 9.44
CA THR A 8 -1.68 3.86 9.35
C THR A 8 -1.81 2.40 8.97
N ILE A 9 -3.00 1.87 9.18
CA ILE A 9 -3.41 0.59 8.62
C ILE A 9 -4.21 0.81 7.33
N ILE A 10 -4.19 -0.19 6.46
CA ILE A 10 -5.10 -0.35 5.33
C ILE A 10 -5.68 -1.77 5.37
N PRO A 11 -7.02 -1.94 5.44
CA PRO A 11 -7.64 -3.25 5.33
C PRO A 11 -7.30 -3.92 3.99
N ILE A 12 -6.98 -5.21 4.00
CA ILE A 12 -6.66 -5.95 2.76
C ILE A 12 -7.84 -5.93 1.78
N GLU A 13 -9.08 -6.03 2.29
CA GLU A 13 -10.30 -5.94 1.50
C GLU A 13 -10.42 -4.64 0.70
N ALA A 14 -9.82 -3.55 1.18
CA ALA A 14 -9.83 -2.28 0.44
C ALA A 14 -9.06 -2.38 -0.89
N CYS A 15 -8.07 -3.27 -0.97
CA CYS A 15 -7.30 -3.52 -2.18
C CYS A 15 -8.09 -4.25 -3.28
N GLU A 16 -9.23 -4.88 -2.93
CA GLU A 16 -10.17 -5.44 -3.92
C GLU A 16 -11.10 -4.37 -4.51
N GLN A 17 -11.32 -3.29 -3.76
CA GLN A 17 -12.31 -2.26 -4.10
C GLN A 17 -11.68 -1.03 -4.78
N PHE A 18 -10.45 -0.71 -4.41
CA PHE A 18 -9.71 0.46 -4.90
C PHE A 18 -8.36 0.04 -5.48
N LYS A 19 -7.90 0.81 -6.46
CA LYS A 19 -6.62 0.59 -7.14
C LYS A 19 -5.94 1.90 -7.46
N LEU A 20 -4.61 1.83 -7.64
CA LEU A 20 -3.79 2.98 -8.03
C LEU A 20 -4.10 4.19 -7.13
N LYS A 21 -4.21 5.38 -7.73
CA LYS A 21 -4.44 6.64 -7.04
C LYS A 21 -5.63 6.62 -6.06
N ASP A 22 -6.71 5.88 -6.36
CA ASP A 22 -7.86 5.78 -5.45
C ASP A 22 -7.50 5.03 -4.16
N LEU A 23 -6.70 3.96 -4.26
CA LEU A 23 -6.21 3.22 -3.08
C LEU A 23 -5.23 4.05 -2.25
N TYR A 24 -4.39 4.85 -2.91
CA TYR A 24 -3.50 5.78 -2.21
C TYR A 24 -4.25 6.92 -1.53
N LEU A 25 -5.30 7.47 -2.15
CA LEU A 25 -6.18 8.45 -1.53
C LEU A 25 -6.90 7.90 -0.31
N LEU A 26 -7.33 6.63 -0.37
CA LEU A 26 -7.89 5.95 0.79
C LEU A 26 -6.84 5.91 1.92
N ALA A 27 -5.61 5.48 1.63
CA ALA A 27 -4.52 5.53 2.61
C ALA A 27 -4.29 6.95 3.18
N GLY A 28 -4.47 7.98 2.35
CA GLY A 28 -4.45 9.39 2.75
C GLY A 28 -5.54 9.77 3.77
N LEU A 29 -6.75 9.25 3.64
CA LEU A 29 -7.80 9.42 4.64
C LEU A 29 -7.43 8.70 5.94
N TYR A 30 -6.92 7.48 5.84
CA TYR A 30 -6.52 6.64 6.96
C TYR A 30 -5.39 7.27 7.79
N ILE A 31 -4.34 7.82 7.16
CA ILE A 31 -3.23 8.47 7.88
C ILE A 31 -3.64 9.79 8.58
N ASN A 32 -4.68 10.47 8.06
CA ASN A 32 -5.24 11.68 8.68
C ASN A 32 -6.25 11.37 9.80
N ALA A 33 -6.80 10.14 9.86
CA ALA A 33 -7.72 9.74 10.90
C ALA A 33 -6.98 9.44 12.21
N PRO A 34 -7.43 9.94 13.37
CA PRO A 34 -6.79 9.65 14.66
C PRO A 34 -6.82 8.13 14.96
N TYR A 35 -5.82 7.65 15.70
CA TYR A 35 -5.81 6.28 16.20
C TYR A 35 -7.06 6.02 17.05
N LYS A 36 -7.62 4.82 16.94
CA LYS A 36 -8.79 4.43 17.73
C LYS A 36 -8.72 2.94 18.05
N ILE A 37 -8.76 2.62 19.34
CA ILE A 37 -8.65 1.25 19.85
C ILE A 37 -10.06 0.72 20.12
N GLY A 38 -10.35 -0.52 19.71
CA GLY A 38 -11.60 -1.22 20.03
C GLY A 38 -12.86 -0.65 19.37
N ALA A 39 -12.72 0.29 18.43
CA ALA A 39 -13.85 0.85 17.68
C ALA A 39 -13.88 0.27 16.26
N GLU A 40 -15.07 -0.03 15.77
CA GLU A 40 -15.31 -0.54 14.41
C GLU A 40 -14.83 0.42 13.31
N TYR A 41 -14.90 1.73 13.56
CA TYR A 41 -14.51 2.76 12.59
C TYR A 41 -13.53 3.78 13.15
N MET A 42 -12.50 4.08 12.37
CA MET A 42 -11.74 5.33 12.45
C MET A 42 -12.53 6.44 11.77
N ILE A 43 -12.71 7.56 12.47
CA ILE A 43 -13.54 8.67 11.97
C ILE A 43 -12.65 9.87 11.74
N THR A 44 -12.73 10.46 10.55
CA THR A 44 -11.99 11.69 10.22
C THR A 44 -12.87 12.70 9.51
N ASP A 45 -12.58 13.97 9.73
CA ASP A 45 -13.21 15.12 9.08
C ASP A 45 -12.24 15.82 8.11
N THR A 46 -11.25 15.06 7.61
CA THR A 46 -10.24 15.52 6.65
C THR A 46 -10.84 16.31 5.50
N THR A 47 -10.45 17.57 5.35
CA THR A 47 -10.90 18.41 4.25
C THR A 47 -10.29 17.94 2.93
N PHE A 48 -10.91 18.27 1.80
CA PHE A 48 -10.32 17.99 0.48
C PHE A 48 -8.94 18.62 0.31
N ARG A 49 -8.73 19.82 0.88
CA ARG A 49 -7.42 20.49 0.88
C ARG A 49 -6.40 19.67 1.68
N GLN A 50 -6.72 19.26 2.90
CA GLN A 50 -5.80 18.43 3.69
C GLN A 50 -5.46 17.10 3.01
N LEU A 51 -6.45 16.45 2.39
CA LEU A 51 -6.21 15.22 1.64
C LEU A 51 -5.32 15.48 0.42
N SER A 52 -5.62 16.53 -0.35
CA SER A 52 -4.80 16.99 -1.48
C SER A 52 -3.36 17.30 -1.06
N ASP A 53 -3.17 18.02 0.04
CA ASP A 53 -1.85 18.38 0.56
C ASP A 53 -1.09 17.14 1.04
N THR A 54 -1.80 16.15 1.60
CA THR A 54 -1.20 14.87 2.07
C THR A 54 -0.79 13.97 0.90
N THR A 55 -1.59 13.91 -0.17
CA THR A 55 -1.40 12.92 -1.24
C THR A 55 -0.85 13.51 -2.53
N GLY A 56 -0.77 14.84 -2.66
CA GLY A 56 -0.41 15.52 -3.90
C GLY A 56 -1.44 15.34 -5.03
N VAL A 57 -2.66 14.88 -4.72
CA VAL A 57 -3.74 14.67 -5.70
C VAL A 57 -4.67 15.87 -5.71
N SER A 58 -5.08 16.34 -6.89
CA SER A 58 -5.90 17.54 -7.01
C SER A 58 -7.25 17.43 -6.27
N ILE A 59 -7.69 18.56 -5.72
CA ILE A 59 -9.00 18.70 -5.06
C ILE A 59 -10.14 18.29 -6.01
N ASP A 60 -10.06 18.66 -7.28
CA ASP A 60 -11.09 18.32 -8.27
C ASP A 60 -11.22 16.81 -8.45
N TYR A 61 -10.09 16.08 -8.55
CA TYR A 61 -10.14 14.62 -8.64
C TYR A 61 -10.72 14.00 -7.36
N ILE A 62 -10.31 14.50 -6.19
CA ILE A 62 -10.82 14.04 -4.89
C ILE A 62 -12.34 14.19 -4.86
N LYS A 63 -12.84 15.39 -5.16
CA LYS A 63 -14.25 15.75 -5.06
C LYS A 63 -15.10 15.05 -6.10
N ASP A 64 -14.69 15.07 -7.36
CA ASP A 64 -15.54 14.70 -8.49
C ASP A 64 -15.39 13.22 -8.89
N SER A 65 -14.30 12.55 -8.48
CA SER A 65 -14.05 11.13 -8.79
C SER A 65 -13.94 10.25 -7.54
N PHE A 66 -13.03 10.57 -6.62
CA PHE A 66 -12.73 9.68 -5.50
C PHE A 66 -13.87 9.57 -4.49
N ILE A 67 -14.46 10.70 -4.03
CA ILE A 67 -15.55 10.65 -3.05
C ILE A 67 -16.80 9.91 -3.57
N PRO A 68 -17.27 10.12 -4.82
CA PRO A 68 -18.36 9.32 -5.38
C PRO A 68 -18.07 7.81 -5.35
N LYS A 69 -16.87 7.39 -5.79
CA LYS A 69 -16.46 5.97 -5.75
C LYS A 69 -16.39 5.43 -4.34
N LEU A 70 -15.86 6.22 -3.39
CA LEU A 70 -15.78 5.83 -1.99
C LEU A 70 -17.17 5.44 -1.45
N LYS A 71 -18.19 6.28 -1.73
CA LYS A 71 -19.59 6.01 -1.38
C LYS A 71 -20.15 4.79 -2.11
N GLU A 72 -19.87 4.64 -3.41
CA GLU A 72 -20.31 3.50 -4.22
C GLU A 72 -19.78 2.16 -3.66
N LYS A 73 -18.56 2.15 -3.12
CA LYS A 73 -17.97 0.99 -2.44
C LYS A 73 -18.47 0.76 -1.01
N GLY A 74 -19.51 1.48 -0.59
CA GLY A 74 -20.17 1.27 0.69
C GLY A 74 -19.54 2.00 1.88
N TYR A 75 -18.53 2.84 1.67
CA TYR A 75 -17.97 3.65 2.76
C TYR A 75 -18.96 4.75 3.13
N ARG A 76 -19.24 4.87 4.43
CA ARG A 76 -20.09 5.94 4.95
C ARG A 76 -19.34 7.27 4.90
N VAL A 77 -19.96 8.24 4.23
CA VAL A 77 -19.48 9.63 4.14
C VAL A 77 -20.65 10.56 4.41
N ASP A 78 -20.67 11.13 5.62
CA ASP A 78 -21.72 12.05 6.05
C ASP A 78 -21.29 13.49 5.74
N THR A 79 -22.13 14.27 5.06
CA THR A 79 -21.90 15.71 4.90
C THR A 79 -22.58 16.46 6.04
N ILE A 80 -21.78 17.07 6.90
CA ILE A 80 -22.23 17.81 8.08
C ILE A 80 -22.16 19.31 7.78
N GLN A 81 -23.17 20.07 8.19
CA GLN A 81 -23.11 21.53 8.18
C GLN A 81 -22.29 21.99 9.39
N GLU A 82 -21.07 22.48 9.16
CA GLU A 82 -20.18 22.98 10.22
C GLU A 82 -20.53 24.42 10.61
N SER A 83 -20.91 25.25 9.64
CA SER A 83 -21.43 26.62 9.85
C SER A 83 -22.30 27.04 8.67
N TYR A 84 -22.96 28.20 8.70
CA TYR A 84 -23.92 28.64 7.67
C TYR A 84 -23.43 28.48 6.21
N LYS A 85 -22.14 28.70 5.93
CA LYS A 85 -21.55 28.57 4.58
C LYS A 85 -20.63 27.37 4.41
N ILE A 86 -20.35 26.61 5.47
CA ILE A 86 -19.32 25.57 5.45
C ILE A 86 -19.98 24.21 5.69
N LYS A 87 -19.85 23.35 4.68
CA LYS A 87 -20.16 21.92 4.76
C LYS A 87 -18.85 21.14 4.82
N ARG A 88 -18.80 20.12 5.67
CA ARG A 88 -17.64 19.24 5.83
C ARG A 88 -18.06 17.79 5.76
N ASN A 89 -17.28 16.98 5.06
CA ASN A 89 -17.49 15.54 5.05
C ASN A 89 -16.84 14.92 6.28
N ARG A 90 -17.53 13.95 6.87
CA ARG A 90 -17.03 13.04 7.89
C ARG A 90 -17.00 11.64 7.29
N TYR A 91 -15.81 11.04 7.28
CA TYR A 91 -15.54 9.72 6.72
C TYR A 91 -15.46 8.71 7.85
N TYR A 92 -16.08 7.55 7.64
CA TYR A 92 -16.03 6.41 8.55
C TYR A 92 -15.25 5.31 7.84
N LEU A 93 -14.03 5.09 8.31
CA LEU A 93 -13.08 4.16 7.73
C LEU A 93 -13.08 2.88 8.59
N PRO A 94 -13.30 1.70 8.00
CA PRO A 94 -13.20 0.44 8.73
C PRO A 94 -11.89 0.35 9.53
N ASN A 95 -11.96 -0.13 10.77
CA ASN A 95 -10.81 -0.24 11.66
C ASN A 95 -10.66 -1.69 12.12
N PRO A 96 -10.25 -2.59 11.21
CA PRO A 96 -10.19 -4.01 11.51
C PRO A 96 -9.05 -4.32 12.49
N SER A 97 -9.25 -5.32 13.35
CA SER A 97 -8.23 -5.84 14.27
C SER A 97 -7.31 -6.88 13.64
N GLU A 98 -7.63 -7.35 12.43
CA GLU A 98 -6.91 -8.38 11.68
C GLU A 98 -6.99 -8.08 10.16
N ASN A 99 -6.24 -8.83 9.34
CA ASN A 99 -6.28 -8.72 7.88
C ASN A 99 -6.06 -7.29 7.34
N TYR A 100 -5.04 -6.61 7.86
CA TYR A 100 -4.63 -5.28 7.42
C TYR A 100 -3.14 -5.22 7.12
N ARG A 101 -2.74 -4.16 6.42
CA ARG A 101 -1.35 -3.80 6.13
C ARG A 101 -0.97 -2.50 6.81
N VAL A 102 0.27 -2.39 7.28
CA VAL A 102 0.79 -1.20 7.95
C VAL A 102 1.63 -0.39 6.98
N ILE A 103 1.38 0.92 6.94
CA ILE A 103 2.05 1.86 6.05
C ILE A 103 2.51 3.06 6.87
N TRP A 104 3.80 3.37 6.80
CA TRP A 104 4.36 4.50 7.53
C TRP A 104 4.17 5.83 6.78
N THR A 105 4.23 6.94 7.54
CA THR A 105 3.95 8.29 7.04
C THR A 105 4.91 8.74 5.93
N GLU A 106 6.11 8.17 5.88
CA GLU A 106 7.16 8.50 4.92
C GLU A 106 6.72 8.21 3.48
N LEU A 107 5.83 7.23 3.28
CA LEU A 107 5.20 7.00 1.98
C LEU A 107 4.54 8.26 1.44
N PHE A 108 3.89 9.06 2.29
CA PHE A 108 3.16 10.25 1.87
C PHE A 108 4.09 11.41 1.50
N SER A 109 5.27 11.48 2.13
CA SER A 109 6.31 12.47 1.81
C SER A 109 7.27 12.05 0.69
N ASP A 110 7.24 10.79 0.24
CA ASP A 110 8.13 10.29 -0.81
C ASP A 110 7.75 10.87 -2.19
N ASN A 111 8.49 11.87 -2.64
CA ASN A 111 8.24 12.53 -3.92
C ASN A 111 8.84 11.78 -5.12
N SER A 112 9.58 10.69 -4.90
CA SER A 112 10.10 9.85 -5.99
C SER A 112 9.01 9.01 -6.66
N LEU A 113 7.85 8.87 -6.01
CA LEU A 113 6.70 8.09 -6.47
C LEU A 113 5.49 8.98 -6.78
N SER A 114 4.89 8.74 -7.94
CA SER A 114 3.60 9.32 -8.27
C SER A 114 2.47 8.72 -7.41
N PRO A 115 1.34 9.43 -7.23
CA PRO A 115 0.18 8.90 -6.52
C PRO A 115 -0.30 7.53 -7.03
N GLU A 116 -0.27 7.31 -8.35
CA GLU A 116 -0.62 6.03 -8.95
C GLU A 116 0.38 4.91 -8.60
N GLU A 117 1.68 5.20 -8.56
CA GLU A 117 2.71 4.22 -8.17
C GLU A 117 2.61 3.86 -6.69
N LYS A 118 2.39 4.85 -5.81
CA LYS A 118 2.16 4.60 -4.38
C LYS A 118 0.94 3.71 -4.19
N GLY A 119 -0.15 3.99 -4.90
CA GLY A 119 -1.35 3.18 -4.86
C GLY A 119 -1.15 1.77 -5.41
N PHE A 120 -0.41 1.63 -6.50
CA PHE A 120 -0.04 0.33 -7.06
C PHE A 120 0.79 -0.49 -6.06
N MET A 121 1.77 0.14 -5.42
CA MET A 121 2.62 -0.48 -4.41
C MET A 121 1.82 -0.97 -3.19
N ILE A 122 0.87 -0.16 -2.69
CA ILE A 122 -0.03 -0.59 -1.61
C ILE A 122 -0.84 -1.82 -2.03
N GLY A 123 -1.35 -1.84 -3.27
CA GLY A 123 -2.07 -2.99 -3.82
C GLY A 123 -1.21 -4.24 -3.87
N LEU A 124 0.03 -4.14 -4.34
CA LEU A 124 0.99 -5.26 -4.30
C LEU A 124 1.26 -5.72 -2.87
N TYR A 125 1.43 -4.79 -1.94
CA TYR A 125 1.69 -5.13 -0.54
C TYR A 125 0.54 -5.90 0.10
N CYS A 126 -0.71 -5.55 -0.22
CA CYS A 126 -1.90 -6.29 0.22
C CYS A 126 -1.84 -7.79 -0.15
N ILE A 127 -1.35 -8.12 -1.35
CA ILE A 127 -1.32 -9.48 -1.89
C ILE A 127 0.02 -10.20 -1.65
N CYS A 128 0.98 -9.58 -0.95
CA CYS A 128 2.20 -10.27 -0.54
C CYS A 128 1.87 -11.45 0.38
N VAL A 129 2.68 -12.51 0.31
CA VAL A 129 2.55 -13.65 1.24
C VAL A 129 2.62 -13.15 2.69
N ASN A 130 1.74 -13.68 3.54
CA ASN A 130 1.59 -13.26 4.94
C ASN A 130 2.93 -13.13 5.66
N ASN A 131 3.11 -12.03 6.39
CA ASN A 131 4.32 -11.68 7.13
C ASN A 131 5.60 -11.63 6.28
N THR A 132 5.48 -11.44 4.97
CA THR A 132 6.62 -11.26 4.06
C THR A 132 6.35 -10.11 3.08
N PHE A 133 7.34 -9.84 2.24
CA PHE A 133 7.27 -8.88 1.13
C PHE A 133 7.30 -9.55 -0.24
N ARG A 134 7.00 -10.85 -0.30
CA ARG A 134 7.11 -11.64 -1.52
C ARG A 134 5.80 -11.71 -2.29
N LEU A 135 5.88 -11.56 -3.59
CA LEU A 135 4.82 -11.81 -4.55
C LEU A 135 5.08 -13.16 -5.24
N ASN A 136 4.53 -14.23 -4.67
CA ASN A 136 4.66 -15.60 -5.20
C ASN A 136 3.52 -15.94 -6.17
N LEU A 137 3.15 -14.99 -7.03
CA LEU A 137 2.05 -15.16 -7.98
C LEU A 137 2.55 -14.81 -9.38
N PRO A 138 2.09 -15.52 -10.43
CA PRO A 138 2.34 -15.12 -11.80
C PRO A 138 1.76 -13.73 -12.08
N ASP A 139 2.40 -12.97 -12.97
CA ASP A 139 1.95 -11.62 -13.35
C ASP A 139 0.48 -11.56 -13.74
N LYS A 140 -0.01 -12.59 -14.44
CA LYS A 140 -1.43 -12.72 -14.82
C LYS A 140 -2.35 -12.69 -13.61
N THR A 141 -2.06 -13.56 -12.64
CA THR A 141 -2.84 -13.64 -11.40
C THR A 141 -2.77 -12.33 -10.63
N ILE A 142 -1.59 -11.71 -10.55
CA ILE A 142 -1.43 -10.42 -9.85
C ILE A 142 -2.33 -9.34 -10.44
N TYR A 143 -2.26 -9.08 -11.75
CA TYR A 143 -3.07 -8.00 -12.31
C TYR A 143 -4.57 -8.32 -12.30
N GLU A 144 -4.96 -9.60 -12.39
CA GLU A 144 -6.36 -10.03 -12.26
C GLU A 144 -6.87 -9.78 -10.83
N THR A 145 -6.10 -10.15 -9.80
CA THR A 145 -6.44 -9.89 -8.39
C THR A 145 -6.53 -8.39 -8.09
N LEU A 146 -5.65 -7.57 -8.66
CA LEU A 146 -5.69 -6.11 -8.50
C LEU A 146 -6.77 -5.43 -9.38
N GLY A 147 -7.51 -6.19 -10.19
CA GLY A 147 -8.51 -5.66 -11.12
C GLY A 147 -7.91 -4.70 -12.16
N MET A 148 -6.68 -4.96 -12.61
CA MET A 148 -5.91 -4.13 -13.53
C MET A 148 -5.83 -4.78 -14.91
N VAL A 149 -5.81 -3.93 -15.95
CA VAL A 149 -5.48 -4.40 -17.31
C VAL A 149 -3.97 -4.62 -17.42
N LYS A 150 -3.56 -5.64 -18.18
CA LYS A 150 -2.17 -6.07 -18.35
C LYS A 150 -1.21 -4.92 -18.64
N ASN A 151 -1.52 -4.05 -19.61
CA ASN A 151 -0.61 -2.96 -20.01
C ASN A 151 -0.39 -1.94 -18.89
N THR A 152 -1.43 -1.62 -18.11
CA THR A 152 -1.34 -0.71 -16.97
C THR A 152 -0.51 -1.35 -15.86
N TYR A 153 -0.72 -2.63 -15.58
CA TYR A 153 0.12 -3.39 -14.64
C TYR A 153 1.59 -3.37 -15.06
N THR A 154 1.91 -3.75 -16.31
CA THR A 154 3.28 -3.78 -16.82
C THR A 154 3.95 -2.40 -16.72
N LYS A 155 3.23 -1.32 -17.02
CA LYS A 155 3.73 0.05 -16.88
C LYS A 155 4.19 0.34 -15.45
N TYR A 156 3.33 0.12 -14.45
CA TYR A 156 3.67 0.45 -13.06
C TYR A 156 4.65 -0.54 -12.46
N LYS A 157 4.58 -1.83 -12.81
CA LYS A 157 5.58 -2.83 -12.45
C LYS A 157 6.98 -2.41 -12.91
N ASN A 158 7.14 -2.08 -14.19
CA ASN A 158 8.43 -1.66 -14.73
C ASN A 158 8.94 -0.37 -14.08
N SER A 159 8.04 0.56 -13.74
CA SER A 159 8.38 1.79 -13.03
C SER A 159 8.88 1.53 -11.60
N LEU A 160 8.27 0.59 -10.88
CA LEU A 160 8.76 0.20 -9.55
C LEU A 160 10.08 -0.59 -9.62
N ILE A 161 10.28 -1.39 -10.67
CA ILE A 161 11.55 -2.10 -10.92
C ILE A 161 12.68 -1.10 -11.18
N SER A 162 12.47 -0.10 -12.06
CA SER A 162 13.50 0.89 -12.36
C SER A 162 13.89 1.75 -11.15
N LYS A 163 12.99 1.87 -10.16
CA LYS A 163 13.22 2.54 -8.88
C LYS A 163 13.80 1.61 -7.80
N GLY A 164 14.05 0.34 -8.11
CA GLY A 164 14.59 -0.64 -7.17
C GLY A 164 13.61 -1.08 -6.07
N ILE A 165 12.33 -0.72 -6.19
CA ILE A 165 11.27 -1.04 -5.22
C ILE A 165 10.74 -2.45 -5.46
N LEU A 166 10.67 -2.89 -6.71
CA LEU A 166 10.43 -4.30 -7.05
C LEU A 166 11.72 -4.91 -7.56
N LYS A 167 12.10 -6.04 -6.96
CA LYS A 167 13.26 -6.81 -7.42
C LYS A 167 12.89 -8.25 -7.71
N THR A 168 13.52 -8.81 -8.72
CA THR A 168 13.46 -10.26 -8.93
C THR A 168 14.19 -10.97 -7.79
N LEU A 169 13.84 -12.23 -7.51
CA LEU A 169 14.50 -13.00 -6.45
C LEU A 169 16.02 -13.05 -6.61
N GLY A 170 16.53 -13.15 -7.85
CA GLY A 170 17.96 -13.18 -8.16
C GLY A 170 18.72 -11.90 -7.80
N GLU A 171 18.03 -10.76 -7.73
CA GLU A 171 18.61 -9.45 -7.40
C GLU A 171 18.35 -9.06 -5.93
N SER A 172 17.64 -9.91 -5.20
CA SER A 172 17.22 -9.69 -3.82
C SER A 172 18.18 -10.38 -2.85
N TYR A 173 18.13 -9.97 -1.59
CA TYR A 173 18.93 -10.59 -0.54
C TYR A 173 18.38 -11.98 -0.18
N ILE A 174 19.27 -12.95 0.03
CA ILE A 174 18.92 -14.34 0.35
C ILE A 174 17.99 -14.44 1.57
N ALA A 175 18.16 -13.57 2.56
CA ALA A 175 17.32 -13.50 3.77
C ALA A 175 15.83 -13.24 3.50
N LEU A 176 15.48 -12.69 2.33
CA LEU A 176 14.09 -12.44 1.92
C LEU A 176 13.52 -13.56 1.04
N ILE A 177 14.32 -14.56 0.71
CA ILE A 177 13.95 -15.66 -0.19
C ILE A 177 13.34 -16.80 0.62
N ASN A 178 12.44 -17.55 -0.02
CA ASN A 178 12.01 -18.85 0.48
C ASN A 178 12.32 -19.87 -0.59
N PHE A 179 13.23 -20.79 -0.28
CA PHE A 179 13.71 -21.79 -1.23
C PHE A 179 12.61 -22.73 -1.72
N ASN A 180 11.54 -22.96 -0.96
CA ASN A 180 10.40 -23.76 -1.41
C ASN A 180 9.56 -23.06 -2.50
N PHE A 181 9.71 -21.74 -2.64
CA PHE A 181 8.94 -20.93 -3.59
C PHE A 181 9.88 -19.96 -4.33
N PHE A 182 10.79 -20.52 -5.11
CA PHE A 182 11.85 -19.80 -5.85
C PHE A 182 11.34 -19.07 -7.12
N HIS A 183 10.09 -18.62 -7.11
CA HIS A 183 9.46 -17.88 -8.19
C HIS A 183 8.76 -16.66 -7.60
N GLY A 184 9.12 -15.45 -8.05
CA GLY A 184 8.45 -14.25 -7.58
C GLY A 184 9.28 -12.97 -7.67
N THR A 185 8.63 -11.89 -7.25
CA THR A 185 9.21 -10.56 -7.10
C THR A 185 9.10 -10.15 -5.63
N ILE A 186 10.08 -9.42 -5.11
CA ILE A 186 10.11 -8.93 -3.74
C ILE A 186 9.85 -7.43 -3.74
N LEU A 187 8.98 -6.99 -2.84
CA LEU A 187 8.67 -5.59 -2.60
C LEU A 187 9.61 -5.00 -1.54
N MET A 188 10.55 -4.18 -1.98
CA MET A 188 11.63 -3.61 -1.18
C MET A 188 11.40 -2.13 -0.86
N TYR A 189 10.22 -1.79 -0.32
CA TYR A 189 9.95 -0.44 0.16
C TYR A 189 10.14 -0.33 1.68
N PRO A 190 10.99 0.59 2.19
CA PRO A 190 11.37 0.62 3.60
C PRO A 190 10.24 0.90 4.58
N HIS A 191 9.16 1.52 4.10
CA HIS A 191 8.11 2.11 4.94
C HIS A 191 6.83 1.26 4.95
N LEU A 192 6.96 -0.06 4.77
CA LEU A 192 5.86 -1.03 4.83
C LEU A 192 6.06 -2.03 5.97
N GLY A 193 5.01 -2.29 6.74
CA GLY A 193 5.01 -3.23 7.85
C GLY A 193 5.53 -2.66 9.16
N TYR A 194 5.20 -3.31 10.28
CA TYR A 194 5.87 -3.03 11.57
C TYR A 194 7.29 -3.56 11.59
N VAL A 195 7.46 -4.79 11.10
CA VAL A 195 8.77 -5.37 10.76
C VAL A 195 8.92 -5.15 9.26
N THR A 196 9.86 -4.29 8.88
CA THR A 196 10.16 -3.93 7.50
C THR A 196 11.07 -4.98 6.87
N TYR A 197 11.27 -4.91 5.55
CA TYR A 197 12.23 -5.81 4.91
C TYR A 197 13.66 -5.55 5.42
N LEU A 198 14.00 -4.30 5.78
CA LEU A 198 15.32 -3.95 6.30
C LEU A 198 15.57 -4.62 7.65
N ASP A 199 14.57 -4.63 8.52
CA ASP A 199 14.64 -5.35 9.81
C ASP A 199 14.89 -6.85 9.60
N ILE A 200 14.26 -7.45 8.58
CA ILE A 200 14.51 -8.87 8.24
C ILE A 200 15.96 -9.07 7.79
N LEU A 201 16.50 -8.17 6.95
CA LEU A 201 17.89 -8.26 6.49
C LEU A 201 18.90 -8.13 7.62
N GLU A 202 18.65 -7.22 8.56
CA GLU A 202 19.55 -6.97 9.69
C GLU A 202 19.55 -8.16 10.66
N ASN A 203 18.39 -8.77 10.89
CA ASN A 203 18.25 -9.83 11.89
C ASN A 203 18.45 -11.26 11.34
N ASN A 204 18.47 -11.45 10.02
CA ASN A 204 18.61 -12.78 9.39
C ASN A 204 19.80 -12.79 8.44
N VAL A 205 21.00 -12.99 8.97
CA VAL A 205 22.21 -13.17 8.15
C VAL A 205 22.18 -14.58 7.55
N PRO A 206 22.19 -14.73 6.21
CA PRO A 206 22.14 -16.05 5.57
C PRO A 206 23.36 -16.89 5.90
N GLU A 207 23.13 -18.15 6.26
CA GLU A 207 24.20 -19.13 6.50
C GLU A 207 24.88 -19.52 5.18
N GLU A 208 26.05 -20.17 5.26
CA GLU A 208 26.77 -20.63 4.06
C GLU A 208 25.96 -21.65 3.25
N GLU A 209 25.17 -22.51 3.91
CA GLU A 209 24.27 -23.47 3.25
C GLU A 209 23.18 -22.77 2.43
N ASP A 210 22.56 -21.71 2.97
CA ASP A 210 21.55 -20.92 2.25
C ASP A 210 22.16 -20.27 0.99
N ARG A 211 23.40 -19.81 1.09
CA ARG A 211 24.13 -19.19 -0.04
C ARG A 211 24.40 -20.21 -1.13
N LEU A 212 24.90 -21.38 -0.76
CA LEU A 212 25.16 -22.48 -1.70
C LEU A 212 23.86 -22.91 -2.40
N LEU A 213 22.79 -23.14 -1.64
CA LEU A 213 21.49 -23.51 -2.18
C LEU A 213 20.94 -22.44 -3.14
N PHE A 214 21.06 -21.16 -2.78
CA PHE A 214 20.69 -20.07 -3.67
C PHE A 214 21.44 -20.11 -5.00
N PHE A 215 22.76 -20.31 -4.98
CA PHE A 215 23.55 -20.38 -6.21
C PHE A 215 23.20 -21.59 -7.08
N GLU A 216 22.92 -22.75 -6.49
CA GLU A 216 22.50 -23.96 -7.21
C GLU A 216 21.14 -23.76 -7.88
N MET A 217 20.17 -23.22 -7.15
CA MET A 217 18.83 -22.95 -7.67
C MET A 217 18.84 -21.84 -8.73
N TYR A 218 19.64 -20.79 -8.54
CA TYR A 218 19.73 -19.70 -9.51
C TYR A 218 20.38 -20.13 -10.83
N ARG A 219 21.39 -21.01 -10.79
CA ARG A 219 22.04 -21.53 -12.01
C ARG A 219 21.17 -22.51 -12.81
N SER A 220 20.16 -23.09 -12.18
CA SER A 220 19.27 -24.08 -12.79
C SER A 220 17.95 -23.50 -13.30
N ALA A 221 17.69 -22.21 -13.05
CA ALA A 221 16.52 -21.46 -13.49
C ALA A 221 16.77 -20.69 -14.80
#